data_AF-A0A3P9DEI2-F1
#
_entry.id   AF-A0A3P9DEI2-F1
#
_cell.length_a   1.000
_cell.length_b   1.000
_cell.length_c   1.000
_cell.angle_alpha   90.00
_cell.angle_beta   90.00
_cell.angle_gamma   90.00
#
_symmetry.space_group_name_H-M   'P 1'
#
loop_
_entity.id
_entity.type
_entity.pdbx_description
1 polymer ?
#
loop_
_entity_poly.entity_id
_entity_poly.type
_entity_poly.pdbx_seq_one_letter_code
_entity_poly.pdbx_strand_id
1 'polypeptide(L)'
;AAAQAEAGPGVDDEAEAGPGVDDEAEAGPGVAQAEAGPGVDDEAEAGPGEAQAEAGPGEAQAEAGPGEAQAEAGPGVDDEAEAGPGEAQAEAGPGVAQAEAGPGVDDEAEAGPGEAEAEAGPGEAEAEAGPGEAEAEAGPGEAEAEAGPGEAEAEAGPGVAQAEAGPGVDDEAEAGPGVDDEAEAATGGGQGRLHRG
;
A
#
# COMPACT_ATOMS: atom_id res chain seq x y z
N ALA A 1 16.48 -6.84 19.29
CA ALA A 1 17.70 -6.09 19.73
C ALA A 1 17.95 -5.14 18.60
N ALA A 2 18.13 -3.84 18.78
CA ALA A 2 17.96 -2.93 17.63
C ALA A 2 19.29 -2.57 16.94
N ALA A 3 19.31 -2.49 15.61
CA ALA A 3 20.25 -1.62 14.90
C ALA A 3 19.54 -0.31 14.56
N GLN A 4 20.19 0.81 14.90
CA GLN A 4 19.62 2.14 14.71
C GLN A 4 20.62 2.98 13.93
N ALA A 5 20.15 3.60 12.85
CA ALA A 5 20.88 4.61 12.09
C ALA A 5 20.07 5.92 12.08
N GLU A 6 20.70 7.00 12.52
CA GLU A 6 20.14 8.35 12.38
C GLU A 6 21.19 9.24 11.71
N ALA A 7 20.82 9.96 10.66
CA ALA A 7 21.62 11.05 10.15
C ALA A 7 20.88 12.37 9.98
N GLY A 8 21.74 13.38 9.81
CA GLY A 8 21.33 14.77 9.76
C GLY A 8 20.67 15.13 8.43
N PRO A 9 20.22 16.37 8.27
CA PRO A 9 19.55 16.77 7.04
C PRO A 9 20.48 16.71 5.80
N GLY A 10 20.06 16.00 4.75
CA GLY A 10 20.73 15.92 3.45
C GLY A 10 21.79 14.82 3.33
N VAL A 11 21.69 13.78 4.15
CA VAL A 11 22.52 12.57 4.10
C VAL A 11 21.60 11.35 4.14
N ASP A 12 21.92 10.38 3.29
CA ASP A 12 21.22 9.11 3.19
C ASP A 12 21.63 8.20 4.36
N ASP A 13 20.69 7.44 4.89
CA ASP A 13 20.86 6.48 5.98
C ASP A 13 20.48 5.06 5.54
N GLU A 14 21.33 4.12 5.91
CA GLU A 14 21.16 2.68 5.65
C GLU A 14 21.39 1.93 6.97
N ALA A 15 20.38 1.19 7.42
CA ALA A 15 20.45 0.22 8.51
C ALA A 15 20.33 -1.20 7.95
N GLU A 16 21.29 -2.06 8.28
CA GLU A 16 21.22 -3.50 7.98
C GLU A 16 21.61 -4.31 9.22
N ALA A 17 20.76 -5.26 9.60
CA ALA A 17 21.11 -6.24 10.62
C ALA A 17 20.81 -7.70 10.29
N GLY A 18 21.23 -8.54 11.22
CA GLY A 18 21.07 -9.99 11.14
C GLY A 18 19.78 -10.46 11.81
N PRO A 19 19.38 -11.74 11.60
CA PRO A 19 18.09 -12.25 12.07
C PRO A 19 17.83 -12.05 13.58
N GLY A 20 16.62 -11.60 13.93
CA GLY A 20 16.18 -11.37 15.32
C GLY A 20 16.64 -10.03 15.92
N VAL A 21 17.00 -9.08 15.06
CA VAL A 21 17.39 -7.70 15.38
C VAL A 21 16.45 -6.79 14.60
N ASP A 22 15.79 -5.89 15.31
CA ASP A 22 14.83 -4.90 14.78
C ASP A 22 15.65 -3.75 14.16
N ASP A 23 15.31 -3.26 12.98
CA ASP A 23 16.10 -2.23 12.29
C ASP A 23 15.31 -0.94 12.07
N GLU A 24 15.93 0.18 12.45
CA GLU A 24 15.33 1.51 12.40
C GLU A 24 16.31 2.48 11.68
N ALA A 25 15.84 3.12 10.61
CA ALA A 25 16.58 4.13 9.85
C ALA A 25 15.81 5.46 9.78
N GLU A 26 16.41 6.56 10.24
CA GLU A 26 15.78 7.90 10.20
C GLU A 26 16.64 8.92 9.41
N ALA A 27 16.07 9.49 8.34
CA ALA A 27 16.67 10.54 7.54
C ALA A 27 15.86 11.85 7.57
N GLY A 28 16.56 12.99 7.74
CA GLY A 28 15.94 14.32 7.71
C GLY A 28 15.33 14.69 6.34
N PRO A 29 16.13 15.22 5.42
CA PRO A 29 15.87 14.98 3.99
C PRO A 29 16.90 14.03 3.40
N GLY A 30 16.48 13.14 2.51
CA GLY A 30 17.37 12.13 1.91
C GLY A 30 16.66 10.78 1.81
N VAL A 31 17.46 9.72 1.70
CA VAL A 31 16.98 8.35 1.66
C VAL A 31 17.14 7.70 3.04
N ALA A 32 16.12 7.02 3.55
CA ALA A 32 16.19 6.13 4.70
C ALA A 32 15.92 4.68 4.23
N GLN A 33 16.83 3.75 4.55
CA GLN A 33 16.70 2.34 4.20
C GLN A 33 16.91 1.46 5.43
N ALA A 34 15.97 0.57 5.71
CA ALA A 34 16.07 -0.50 6.69
C ALA A 34 15.88 -1.85 5.99
N GLU A 35 16.84 -2.77 6.14
CA GLU A 35 16.69 -4.15 5.64
C GLU A 35 17.08 -5.17 6.73
N ALA A 36 16.16 -6.06 7.11
CA ALA A 36 16.46 -7.11 8.07
C ALA A 36 16.03 -8.53 7.71
N GLY A 37 16.54 -9.46 8.52
CA GLY A 37 16.31 -10.90 8.38
C GLY A 37 15.13 -11.43 9.21
N PRO A 38 14.67 -12.66 8.97
CA PRO A 38 13.43 -13.22 9.54
C PRO A 38 13.17 -12.99 11.04
N GLY A 39 11.92 -12.62 11.37
CA GLY A 39 11.31 -12.58 12.69
C GLY A 39 11.48 -11.27 13.44
N VAL A 40 11.45 -10.15 12.71
CA VAL A 40 11.77 -8.79 13.17
C VAL A 40 10.89 -7.78 12.43
N ASP A 41 10.77 -6.60 13.02
CA ASP A 41 10.02 -5.47 12.48
C ASP A 41 11.04 -4.43 11.98
N ASP A 42 10.83 -3.87 10.79
CA ASP A 42 11.74 -2.91 10.13
C ASP A 42 11.04 -1.57 9.89
N GLU A 43 11.71 -0.48 10.25
CA GLU A 43 11.13 0.88 10.21
C GLU A 43 12.09 1.87 9.51
N ALA A 44 11.61 2.56 8.49
CA ALA A 44 12.34 3.60 7.78
C ALA A 44 11.54 4.91 7.75
N GLU A 45 12.09 5.99 8.30
CA GLU A 45 11.46 7.32 8.28
C GLU A 45 12.32 8.33 7.49
N ALA A 46 11.71 9.01 6.52
CA ALA A 46 12.32 10.11 5.78
C ALA A 46 11.45 11.38 5.84
N GLY A 47 12.03 12.53 6.19
CA GLY A 47 11.26 13.79 6.20
C GLY A 47 10.81 14.24 4.81
N PRO A 48 11.69 14.76 3.94
CA PRO A 48 11.44 14.68 2.49
C PRO A 48 12.44 13.79 1.77
N GLY A 49 11.96 12.87 0.94
CA GLY A 49 12.80 11.94 0.18
C GLY A 49 12.18 10.55 0.11
N GLU A 50 13.01 9.53 0.19
CA GLU A 50 12.63 8.13 -0.03
C GLU A 50 12.80 7.37 1.28
N ALA A 51 11.78 6.62 1.70
CA ALA A 51 11.85 5.69 2.83
C ALA A 51 11.59 4.26 2.32
N GLN A 52 12.46 3.33 2.67
CA GLN A 52 12.34 1.93 2.25
C GLN A 52 12.59 0.99 3.42
N ALA A 53 11.65 0.10 3.69
CA ALA A 53 11.76 -0.96 4.70
C ALA A 53 11.54 -2.32 4.03
N GLU A 54 12.52 -3.22 4.14
CA GLU A 54 12.44 -4.59 3.61
C GLU A 54 12.63 -5.63 4.72
N ALA A 55 11.58 -6.38 5.02
CA ALA A 55 11.59 -7.44 6.03
C ALA A 55 11.48 -8.85 5.44
N GLY A 56 12.11 -9.82 6.12
CA GLY A 56 11.94 -11.24 5.83
C GLY A 56 10.51 -11.74 6.14
N PRO A 57 10.35 -12.60 7.14
CA PRO A 57 9.08 -12.67 7.89
C PRO A 57 9.01 -11.59 8.97
N GLY A 58 7.96 -10.78 9.02
CA GLY A 58 7.94 -9.63 9.91
C GLY A 58 6.85 -8.62 9.58
N GLU A 59 7.10 -7.39 10.00
CA GLU A 59 6.36 -6.17 9.67
C GLU A 59 7.38 -5.21 9.04
N ALA A 60 7.05 -4.57 7.92
CA ALA A 60 7.85 -3.50 7.32
C ALA A 60 7.06 -2.19 7.35
N GLN A 61 7.67 -1.11 7.84
CA GLN A 61 7.06 0.21 7.93
C GLN A 61 7.95 1.27 7.29
N ALA A 62 7.41 2.02 6.33
CA ALA A 62 8.11 3.11 5.67
C ALA A 62 7.28 4.40 5.70
N GLU A 63 7.85 5.48 6.24
CA GLU A 63 7.19 6.79 6.30
C GLU A 63 8.01 7.86 5.56
N ALA A 64 7.40 8.55 4.59
CA ALA A 64 7.99 9.67 3.88
C ALA A 64 7.11 10.94 3.99
N GLY A 65 7.67 12.07 4.43
CA GLY A 65 6.86 13.30 4.53
C GLY A 65 6.40 13.85 3.16
N PRO A 66 7.29 14.35 2.29
CA PRO A 66 7.01 14.29 0.84
C PRO A 66 8.03 13.43 0.09
N GLY A 67 7.54 12.55 -0.78
CA GLY A 67 8.36 11.66 -1.60
C GLY A 67 7.78 10.26 -1.67
N GLU A 68 8.65 9.25 -1.64
CA GLU A 68 8.28 7.85 -1.90
C GLU A 68 8.46 7.03 -0.63
N ALA A 69 7.46 6.23 -0.27
CA ALA A 69 7.53 5.27 0.83
C ALA A 69 7.31 3.85 0.29
N GLN A 70 8.18 2.92 0.64
CA GLN A 70 8.11 1.52 0.18
C GLN A 70 8.31 0.56 1.35
N ALA A 71 7.34 -0.30 1.60
CA ALA A 71 7.41 -1.37 2.58
C ALA A 71 7.24 -2.71 1.89
N GLU A 72 8.21 -3.62 2.04
CA GLU A 72 8.11 -4.97 1.50
C GLU A 72 8.38 -6.00 2.60
N ALA A 73 7.47 -6.94 2.81
CA ALA A 73 7.78 -8.12 3.60
C ALA A 73 7.28 -9.44 3.00
N GLY A 74 7.93 -10.51 3.45
CA GLY A 74 7.45 -11.87 3.24
C GLY A 74 6.23 -12.19 4.12
N PRO A 75 6.07 -13.43 4.61
CA PRO A 75 4.92 -13.76 5.47
C PRO A 75 4.95 -13.00 6.79
N GLY A 76 3.92 -12.20 7.03
CA GLY A 76 3.90 -11.17 8.06
C GLY A 76 2.51 -10.95 8.66
N VAL A 77 2.42 -9.97 9.55
CA VAL A 77 1.12 -9.49 10.05
C VAL A 77 0.71 -8.29 9.22
N ASP A 78 1.52 -7.23 9.19
CA ASP A 78 1.17 -5.94 8.61
C ASP A 78 2.42 -5.27 7.98
N ASP A 79 2.29 -4.82 6.72
CA ASP A 79 3.28 -4.00 6.00
C ASP A 79 2.64 -2.65 5.63
N GLU A 80 3.30 -1.54 5.94
CA GLU A 80 2.71 -0.20 5.91
C GLU A 80 3.65 0.81 5.25
N ALA A 81 3.17 1.52 4.24
CA ALA A 81 3.86 2.62 3.60
C ALA A 81 3.00 3.89 3.66
N GLU A 82 3.53 4.95 4.28
CA GLU A 82 2.87 6.25 4.37
C GLU A 82 3.67 7.35 3.67
N ALA A 83 3.04 8.09 2.75
CA ALA A 83 3.65 9.26 2.10
C ALA A 83 2.77 10.52 2.21
N GLY A 84 3.31 11.67 2.65
CA GLY A 84 2.48 12.88 2.77
C GLY A 84 1.97 13.41 1.41
N PRO A 85 2.81 13.97 0.54
CA PRO A 85 2.52 13.95 -0.90
C PRO A 85 3.58 13.16 -1.66
N GLY A 86 3.14 12.24 -2.53
CA GLY A 86 4.02 11.43 -3.35
C GLY A 86 3.40 10.08 -3.69
N GLU A 87 4.12 9.00 -3.41
CA GLU A 87 3.75 7.63 -3.77
C GLU A 87 4.02 6.74 -2.55
N ALA A 88 3.08 5.85 -2.22
CA ALA A 88 3.23 4.82 -1.21
C ALA A 88 3.06 3.43 -1.83
N GLN A 89 3.94 2.50 -1.51
CA GLN A 89 3.85 1.12 -1.97
C GLN A 89 4.07 0.13 -0.82
N ALA A 90 3.15 -0.80 -0.64
CA ALA A 90 3.25 -1.86 0.35
C ALA A 90 3.06 -3.24 -0.31
N GLU A 91 4.04 -4.13 -0.16
CA GLU A 91 3.96 -5.51 -0.67
C GLU A 91 4.10 -6.52 0.48
N ALA A 92 3.06 -7.32 0.70
CA ALA A 92 3.02 -8.38 1.69
C ALA A 92 2.92 -9.77 1.06
N GLY A 93 3.72 -10.72 1.56
CA GLY A 93 3.63 -12.13 1.19
C GLY A 93 2.24 -12.74 1.48
N PRO A 94 2.09 -13.44 2.61
CA PRO A 94 0.77 -13.49 3.27
C PRO A 94 0.73 -12.53 4.46
N GLY A 95 -0.30 -11.69 4.54
CA GLY A 95 -0.40 -10.64 5.57
C GLY A 95 -1.33 -9.52 5.13
N VAL A 96 -1.22 -8.38 5.78
CA VAL A 96 -1.88 -7.13 5.41
C VAL A 96 -0.85 -6.22 4.73
N ALA A 97 -1.21 -5.60 3.62
CA ALA A 97 -0.44 -4.54 2.98
C ALA A 97 -1.27 -3.25 2.99
N GLN A 98 -0.70 -2.15 3.47
CA GLN A 98 -1.35 -0.85 3.55
C GLN A 98 -0.48 0.24 2.92
N ALA A 99 -1.01 0.93 1.92
CA ALA A 99 -0.36 2.06 1.28
C ALA A 99 -1.24 3.30 1.40
N GLU A 100 -0.75 4.34 2.07
CA GLU A 100 -1.46 5.60 2.21
C GLU A 100 -0.62 6.77 1.70
N ALA A 101 -1.16 7.56 0.76
CA ALA A 101 -0.59 8.87 0.49
C ALA A 101 -1.60 10.00 0.34
N GLY A 102 -1.10 11.22 0.55
CA GLY A 102 -1.85 12.43 0.19
C GLY A 102 -1.87 12.64 -1.33
N PRO A 103 -1.81 13.90 -1.83
CA PRO A 103 -1.84 14.13 -3.28
C PRO A 103 -0.62 13.53 -3.97
N GLY A 104 -0.87 12.64 -4.93
CA GLY A 104 0.13 11.73 -5.44
C GLY A 104 -0.07 11.35 -6.90
N VAL A 105 0.79 10.44 -7.36
CA VAL A 105 0.62 9.80 -8.65
C VAL A 105 -0.12 8.49 -8.41
N ASP A 106 0.49 7.58 -7.66
CA ASP A 106 0.05 6.19 -7.52
C ASP A 106 0.33 5.71 -6.09
N ASP A 107 -0.67 5.09 -5.46
CA ASP A 107 -0.56 4.36 -4.19
C ASP A 107 -0.97 2.90 -4.40
N GLU A 108 -0.12 1.96 -4.00
CA GLU A 108 -0.23 0.54 -4.37
C GLU A 108 -0.05 -0.38 -3.17
N ALA A 109 -1.04 -1.26 -2.93
CA ALA A 109 -0.96 -2.30 -1.91
C ALA A 109 -1.15 -3.68 -2.54
N GLU A 110 -0.16 -4.56 -2.41
CA GLU A 110 -0.25 -5.95 -2.88
C GLU A 110 -0.13 -6.93 -1.70
N ALA A 111 -1.11 -7.84 -1.57
CA ALA A 111 -1.06 -8.95 -0.62
C ALA A 111 -1.28 -10.30 -1.31
N GLY A 112 -0.39 -11.26 -1.08
CA GLY A 112 -0.57 -12.61 -1.64
C GLY A 112 -1.85 -13.29 -1.14
N PRO A 113 -1.90 -13.88 0.07
CA PRO A 113 -3.18 -14.08 0.75
C PRO A 113 -3.32 -13.17 1.98
N GLY A 114 -4.41 -12.41 2.04
CA GLY A 114 -4.70 -11.49 3.13
C GLY A 114 -5.42 -10.24 2.66
N GLU A 115 -5.10 -9.11 3.25
CA GLU A 115 -5.82 -7.84 3.07
C GLU A 115 -4.87 -6.86 2.37
N ALA A 116 -5.35 -6.16 1.34
CA ALA A 116 -4.62 -5.10 0.66
C ALA A 116 -5.47 -3.83 0.69
N GLU A 117 -4.92 -2.74 1.22
CA GLU A 117 -5.61 -1.47 1.39
C GLU A 117 -4.76 -0.34 0.80
N ALA A 118 -5.29 0.39 -0.18
CA ALA A 118 -4.64 1.54 -0.79
C ALA A 118 -5.52 2.80 -0.65
N GLU A 119 -5.01 3.84 0.01
CA GLU A 119 -5.69 5.12 0.16
C GLU A 119 -4.89 6.27 -0.45
N ALA A 120 -5.45 6.90 -1.49
CA ALA A 120 -4.90 8.08 -2.14
C ALA A 120 -5.74 9.33 -1.88
N GLY A 121 -5.04 10.47 -1.71
CA GLY A 121 -5.64 11.80 -1.76
C GLY A 121 -6.26 12.10 -3.14
N PRO A 122 -5.76 13.09 -3.89
CA PRO A 122 -5.94 13.09 -5.34
C PRO A 122 -4.83 12.27 -6.01
N GLY A 123 -5.19 11.23 -6.75
CA GLY A 123 -4.23 10.29 -7.34
C GLY A 123 -4.91 8.98 -7.77
N GLU A 124 -4.10 7.97 -8.03
CA GLU A 124 -4.50 6.60 -8.35
C GLU A 124 -4.27 5.74 -7.10
N ALA A 125 -5.24 4.90 -6.74
CA ALA A 125 -5.12 3.93 -5.64
C ALA A 125 -5.39 2.53 -6.20
N GLU A 126 -4.45 1.61 -6.01
CA GLU A 126 -4.51 0.23 -6.52
C GLU A 126 -4.30 -0.76 -5.36
N ALA A 127 -5.26 -1.67 -5.15
CA ALA A 127 -5.17 -2.72 -4.15
C ALA A 127 -5.36 -4.10 -4.80
N GLU A 128 -4.37 -4.99 -4.66
CA GLU A 128 -4.44 -6.35 -5.16
C GLU A 128 -4.28 -7.39 -4.04
N ALA A 129 -5.28 -8.27 -3.88
CA ALA A 129 -5.22 -9.40 -2.96
C ALA A 129 -5.41 -10.75 -3.69
N GLY A 130 -4.52 -11.72 -3.47
CA GLY A 130 -4.70 -13.05 -4.06
C GLY A 130 -5.96 -13.77 -3.53
N PRO A 131 -5.96 -14.42 -2.36
CA PRO A 131 -7.22 -14.67 -1.66
C PRO A 131 -7.37 -13.78 -0.42
N GLY A 132 -8.45 -13.01 -0.34
CA GLY A 132 -8.77 -12.14 0.79
C GLY A 132 -9.48 -10.86 0.34
N GLU A 133 -9.18 -9.74 0.97
CA GLU A 133 -9.92 -8.48 0.80
C GLU A 133 -9.00 -7.45 0.13
N ALA A 134 -9.52 -6.74 -0.87
CA ALA A 134 -8.83 -5.64 -1.54
C ALA A 134 -9.70 -4.39 -1.46
N GLU A 135 -9.17 -3.31 -0.90
CA GLU A 135 -9.87 -2.03 -0.75
C GLU A 135 -9.02 -0.91 -1.35
N ALA A 136 -9.58 -0.16 -2.28
CA ALA A 136 -8.94 1.00 -2.88
C ALA A 136 -9.80 2.25 -2.73
N GLU A 137 -9.28 3.29 -2.10
CA GLU A 137 -9.94 4.59 -1.95
C GLU A 137 -9.13 5.71 -2.59
N ALA A 138 -9.77 6.47 -3.48
CA ALA A 138 -9.20 7.70 -4.04
C ALA A 138 -10.14 8.89 -3.83
N GLY A 139 -9.59 10.04 -3.44
CA GLY A 139 -10.31 11.32 -3.44
C GLY A 139 -10.79 11.69 -4.86
N PRO A 140 -10.13 12.57 -5.62
CA PRO A 140 -10.36 12.65 -7.07
C PRO A 140 -9.30 11.86 -7.83
N GLY A 141 -9.72 10.89 -8.64
CA GLY A 141 -8.81 10.07 -9.44
C GLY A 141 -9.36 8.68 -9.73
N GLU A 142 -8.50 7.68 -9.71
CA GLU A 142 -8.83 6.30 -10.08
C GLU A 142 -8.62 5.40 -8.85
N ALA A 143 -9.57 4.50 -8.60
CA ALA A 143 -9.48 3.50 -7.54
C ALA A 143 -9.72 2.13 -8.16
N GLU A 144 -8.78 1.20 -8.01
CA GLU A 144 -8.86 -0.16 -8.55
C GLU A 144 -8.59 -1.18 -7.44
N ALA A 145 -9.55 -2.09 -7.22
CA ALA A 145 -9.42 -3.18 -6.26
C ALA A 145 -9.61 -4.52 -6.96
N GLU A 146 -8.59 -5.38 -6.92
CA GLU A 146 -8.66 -6.75 -7.45
C GLU A 146 -8.45 -7.77 -6.33
N ALA A 147 -9.42 -8.69 -6.18
CA ALA A 147 -9.28 -9.85 -5.33
C ALA A 147 -9.41 -11.14 -6.15
N GLY A 148 -8.64 -12.19 -5.82
CA GLY A 148 -8.99 -13.54 -6.25
C GLY A 148 -10.23 -14.02 -5.47
N PRO A 149 -10.21 -15.12 -4.71
CA PRO A 149 -11.36 -15.43 -3.86
C PRO A 149 -11.44 -14.50 -2.64
N GLY A 150 -12.40 -13.57 -2.61
CA GLY A 150 -12.73 -12.74 -1.44
C GLY A 150 -13.46 -11.46 -1.84
N GLU A 151 -13.30 -10.35 -1.14
CA GLU A 151 -14.08 -9.13 -1.36
C GLU A 151 -13.20 -8.07 -2.05
N ALA A 152 -13.78 -7.30 -2.97
CA ALA A 152 -13.10 -6.19 -3.62
C ALA A 152 -13.99 -4.94 -3.54
N GLU A 153 -13.48 -3.87 -2.94
CA GLU A 153 -14.18 -2.59 -2.82
C GLU A 153 -13.31 -1.45 -3.39
N ALA A 154 -13.90 -0.65 -4.29
CA ALA A 154 -13.24 0.54 -4.82
C ALA A 154 -14.13 1.76 -4.69
N GLU A 155 -13.64 2.80 -4.02
CA GLU A 155 -14.30 4.09 -3.90
C GLU A 155 -13.47 5.21 -4.51
N ALA A 156 -14.07 5.95 -5.44
CA ALA A 156 -13.51 7.19 -5.94
C ALA A 156 -14.49 8.34 -5.68
N GLY A 157 -13.98 9.52 -5.31
CA GLY A 157 -14.73 10.77 -5.46
C GLY A 157 -14.95 11.09 -6.94
N PRO A 158 -14.60 12.27 -7.48
CA PRO A 158 -14.71 12.48 -8.93
C PRO A 158 -13.69 11.66 -9.71
N GLY A 159 -14.12 10.63 -10.43
CA GLY A 159 -13.23 9.84 -11.28
C GLY A 159 -13.77 8.45 -11.61
N VAL A 160 -12.93 7.43 -11.54
CA VAL A 160 -13.23 6.04 -11.90
C VAL A 160 -13.01 5.14 -10.69
N ALA A 161 -13.91 4.18 -10.48
CA ALA A 161 -13.75 3.13 -9.49
C ALA A 161 -14.01 1.78 -10.16
N GLN A 162 -13.11 0.81 -9.97
CA GLN A 162 -13.19 -0.54 -10.51
C GLN A 162 -12.93 -1.55 -9.40
N ALA A 163 -13.82 -2.53 -9.25
CA ALA A 163 -13.65 -3.61 -8.29
C ALA A 163 -13.97 -4.94 -8.95
N GLU A 164 -13.06 -5.89 -8.82
CA GLU A 164 -13.17 -7.23 -9.41
C GLU A 164 -12.71 -8.29 -8.40
N ALA A 165 -13.64 -9.10 -7.90
CA ALA A 165 -13.32 -10.31 -7.17
C ALA A 165 -13.69 -11.60 -7.94
N GLY A 166 -13.10 -12.69 -7.47
CA GLY A 166 -13.24 -14.01 -8.04
C GLY A 166 -14.65 -14.59 -7.99
N PRO A 167 -14.86 -15.83 -8.48
CA PRO A 167 -16.20 -16.39 -8.57
C PRO A 167 -16.87 -16.65 -7.20
N GLY A 168 -18.08 -16.12 -7.02
CA GLY A 168 -18.98 -16.48 -5.90
C GLY A 168 -18.88 -15.59 -4.66
N VAL A 169 -18.31 -14.41 -4.82
CA VAL A 169 -18.10 -13.36 -3.80
C VAL A 169 -18.70 -12.03 -4.30
N ASP A 170 -18.68 -11.01 -3.45
CA ASP A 170 -19.27 -9.69 -3.71
C ASP A 170 -18.14 -8.71 -4.13
N ASP A 171 -18.48 -7.81 -5.08
CA ASP A 171 -17.61 -6.76 -5.60
C ASP A 171 -18.41 -5.45 -5.62
N GLU A 172 -17.78 -4.37 -5.15
CA GLU A 172 -18.40 -3.07 -4.96
C GLU A 172 -17.54 -1.95 -5.54
N ALA A 173 -18.11 -1.15 -6.45
CA ALA A 173 -17.43 0.01 -7.01
C ALA A 173 -18.34 1.24 -6.98
N GLU A 174 -17.84 2.33 -6.39
CA GLU A 174 -18.54 3.59 -6.20
C GLU A 174 -17.72 4.76 -6.72
N ALA A 175 -18.27 5.53 -7.66
CA ALA A 175 -17.66 6.76 -8.15
C ALA A 175 -18.59 7.96 -7.99
N GLY A 176 -18.03 9.06 -7.48
CA GLY A 176 -18.64 10.39 -7.57
C GLY A 176 -18.75 10.90 -9.02
N PRO A 177 -19.40 12.05 -9.26
CA PRO A 177 -19.68 12.51 -10.62
C PRO A 177 -18.39 12.81 -11.44
N GLY A 178 -18.03 11.88 -12.34
CA GLY A 178 -16.83 11.89 -13.21
C GLY A 178 -17.13 11.58 -14.70
N VAL A 179 -16.10 11.61 -15.56
CA VAL A 179 -16.21 11.36 -17.02
C VAL A 179 -15.92 9.88 -17.33
N ASP A 180 -16.88 9.24 -17.99
CA ASP A 180 -16.78 7.91 -18.63
C ASP A 180 -16.66 6.70 -17.66
N ASP A 181 -17.81 6.29 -17.10
CA ASP A 181 -17.99 5.02 -16.39
C ASP A 181 -17.87 3.80 -17.35
N GLU A 182 -16.69 3.23 -17.54
CA GLU A 182 -16.49 1.98 -18.30
C GLU A 182 -16.18 0.80 -17.35
N ALA A 183 -17.17 0.30 -16.63
CA ALA A 183 -17.07 -0.98 -15.94
C ALA A 183 -17.22 -2.15 -16.96
N GLU A 184 -16.13 -2.86 -17.24
CA GLU A 184 -16.17 -4.14 -17.95
C GLU A 184 -16.64 -5.23 -16.99
N ALA A 185 -17.96 -5.39 -16.84
CA ALA A 185 -18.54 -6.46 -16.04
C ALA A 185 -17.96 -7.84 -16.43
N ALA A 186 -17.02 -8.36 -15.63
CA ALA A 186 -16.55 -9.71 -15.81
C ALA A 186 -17.70 -10.69 -15.59
N THR A 187 -17.79 -11.68 -16.48
CA THR A 187 -18.87 -12.66 -16.55
C THR A 187 -18.85 -13.71 -15.41
N GLY A 188 -18.53 -13.28 -14.18
CA GLY A 188 -18.16 -14.10 -13.03
C GLY A 188 -19.24 -14.44 -12.01
N GLY A 189 -20.51 -14.02 -12.16
CA GLY A 189 -21.61 -14.52 -11.31
C GLY A 189 -21.66 -14.04 -9.86
N GLY A 190 -20.83 -13.06 -9.48
CA GLY A 190 -21.01 -12.21 -8.30
C GLY A 190 -22.15 -11.20 -8.50
N GLN A 191 -22.72 -10.68 -7.41
CA GLN A 191 -23.80 -9.69 -7.46
C GLN A 191 -23.25 -8.27 -7.49
N GLY A 192 -22.42 -7.92 -8.48
CA GLY A 192 -21.85 -6.57 -8.61
C GLY A 192 -22.91 -5.49 -8.47
N ARG A 193 -22.80 -4.66 -7.42
CA ARG A 193 -23.68 -3.52 -7.15
C ARG A 193 -22.92 -2.23 -7.42
N LEU A 194 -23.25 -1.60 -8.54
CA LEU A 194 -22.82 -0.23 -8.83
C LEU A 194 -23.84 0.73 -8.21
N HIS A 195 -23.43 1.59 -7.27
CA HIS A 195 -24.18 2.82 -7.00
C HIS A 195 -23.48 4.01 -7.68
N ARG A 196 -24.32 4.99 -8.04
CA ARG A 196 -23.91 6.18 -8.77
C ARG A 196 -24.47 7.37 -8.00
N GLY A 197 -23.59 8.24 -7.53
CA GLY A 197 -23.90 9.43 -6.71
C GLY A 197 -24.70 10.52 -7.42
#